data_AF-A0A5Q4BWQ7-F1
#
_entry.id   AF-A0A5Q4BWQ7-F1
#
_cell.length_a   1.000
_cell.length_b   1.000
_cell.length_c   1.000
_cell.angle_alpha   90.00
_cell.angle_beta   90.00
_cell.angle_gamma   90.00
#
_symmetry.space_group_name_H-M   'P 1'
#
loop_
_entity.id
_entity.type
_entity.pdbx_description
1 polymer ?
#
loop_
_entity_poly.entity_id
_entity_poly.type
_entity_poly.pdbx_seq_one_letter_code
_entity_poly.pdbx_strand_id
1 'polypeptide(L)'
;MASSRCQFLELPLEIRLDIYTHLLLHPPLDRLRPARPLVRLYPAILSANQQTHAEGTPILYTKNMFLAHTMLLASFPRLRSWYPPVRERSVLPRIRRFHVRVRLDCDPTFDAGAATAAFSGVDELVVEVWQAVFQGADHDALRVFEGVRGVRDVKIYGSTRGFEEYVHWLEDVMRCDADGGKRTEAVERRRPSLTMKFNA
;
A
#
# COMPACT_ATOMS: atom_id res chain seq x y z
N MET A 1 -34.68 10.52 39.23
CA MET A 1 -33.59 9.65 38.75
C MET A 1 -33.33 10.01 37.29
N ALA A 2 -32.25 10.75 37.01
CA ALA A 2 -31.90 11.07 35.63
C ALA A 2 -31.50 9.78 34.92
N SER A 3 -32.18 9.44 33.83
CA SER A 3 -31.77 8.32 32.98
C SER A 3 -30.44 8.71 32.36
N SER A 4 -29.34 8.09 32.84
CA SER A 4 -27.99 8.27 32.29
C SER A 4 -27.89 7.61 30.92
N ARG A 5 -28.62 8.15 29.94
CA ARG A 5 -28.49 7.78 28.53
C ARG A 5 -27.35 8.59 27.97
N CYS A 6 -26.19 7.95 27.82
CA CYS A 6 -25.09 8.51 27.05
C CYS A 6 -25.41 8.30 25.57
N GLN A 7 -25.72 9.36 24.83
CA GLN A 7 -25.89 9.25 23.39
C GLN A 7 -24.52 9.28 22.71
N PHE A 8 -24.35 8.51 21.64
CA PHE A 8 -23.07 8.41 20.95
C PHE A 8 -22.56 9.76 20.42
N LEU A 9 -23.46 10.64 19.96
CA LEU A 9 -23.09 11.98 19.45
C LEU A 9 -22.85 13.02 20.55
N GLU A 10 -23.23 12.74 21.80
CA GLU A 10 -22.91 13.61 22.95
C GLU A 10 -21.45 13.41 23.41
N LEU A 11 -20.81 12.32 22.98
CA LEU A 11 -19.40 12.09 23.24
C LEU A 11 -18.53 13.15 22.54
N PRO A 12 -17.43 13.61 23.16
CA PRO A 12 -16.43 14.43 22.49
C PRO A 12 -15.93 13.78 21.20
N LEU A 13 -15.54 14.61 20.22
CA LEU A 13 -15.12 14.15 18.90
C LEU A 13 -13.97 13.15 19.01
N GLU A 14 -13.01 13.38 19.90
CA GLU A 14 -11.83 12.55 20.13
C GLU A 14 -12.23 11.11 20.47
N ILE A 15 -13.20 10.96 21.37
CA ILE A 15 -13.70 9.66 21.80
C ILE A 15 -14.46 8.97 20.66
N ARG A 16 -15.22 9.71 19.85
CA ARG A 16 -15.89 9.16 18.66
C ARG A 16 -14.87 8.67 17.63
N LEU A 17 -13.82 9.44 17.38
CA LEU A 17 -12.73 9.06 16.48
C LEU A 17 -12.03 7.79 16.96
N ASP A 18 -11.76 7.67 18.25
CA ASP A 18 -11.19 6.45 18.85
C ASP A 18 -12.10 5.24 18.66
N ILE A 19 -13.41 5.40 18.91
CA ILE A 19 -14.40 4.34 18.64
C ILE A 19 -14.38 3.93 17.16
N TYR A 20 -14.33 4.90 16.23
CA TYR A 20 -14.22 4.59 14.82
C TYR A 20 -12.93 3.86 14.47
N THR A 21 -11.80 4.16 15.13
CA THR A 21 -10.56 3.43 14.87
C THR A 21 -10.70 1.95 15.20
N HIS A 22 -11.40 1.60 16.28
CA HIS A 22 -11.65 0.21 16.66
C HIS A 22 -12.62 -0.51 15.72
N LEU A 23 -13.57 0.21 15.12
CA LEU A 23 -14.60 -0.37 14.26
C LEU A 23 -14.20 -0.45 12.77
N LEU A 24 -13.38 0.49 12.31
CA LEU A 24 -13.10 0.73 10.90
C LEU A 24 -11.66 0.45 10.50
N LEU A 25 -10.72 0.24 11.42
CA LEU A 25 -9.34 -0.10 11.09
C LEU A 25 -9.08 -1.59 11.23
N HIS A 26 -8.38 -2.13 10.24
CA HIS A 26 -7.74 -3.42 10.39
C HIS A 26 -6.29 -3.27 10.86
N PRO A 27 -5.75 -4.29 11.55
CA PRO A 27 -4.31 -4.39 11.76
C PRO A 27 -3.57 -4.41 10.42
N PRO A 28 -2.34 -3.85 10.33
CA PRO A 28 -1.52 -3.88 9.13
C PRO A 28 -1.37 -5.28 8.55
N LEU A 29 -1.15 -5.36 7.24
CA LEU A 29 -0.90 -6.62 6.53
C LEU A 29 0.53 -7.10 6.80
N ASP A 30 0.84 -7.50 8.04
CA ASP A 30 2.16 -8.03 8.41
C ASP A 30 2.10 -9.57 8.56
N ARG A 31 3.01 -10.26 7.87
CA ARG A 31 3.08 -11.73 7.81
C ARG A 31 3.54 -12.39 9.11
N LEU A 32 4.04 -11.64 10.09
CA LEU A 32 4.43 -12.23 11.38
C LEU A 32 3.24 -12.69 12.22
N ARG A 33 2.00 -12.39 11.82
CA ARG A 33 0.80 -12.91 12.48
C ARG A 33 -0.17 -13.50 11.44
N PRO A 34 -0.24 -14.84 11.29
CA PRO A 34 -1.34 -15.45 10.55
C PRO A 34 -2.64 -15.06 11.24
N ALA A 35 -3.50 -14.35 10.52
CA ALA A 35 -4.71 -13.75 11.05
C ALA A 35 -5.61 -14.79 11.76
N ARG A 36 -5.77 -14.63 13.09
CA ARG A 36 -6.97 -15.00 13.85
C ARG A 36 -7.15 -13.97 14.98
N PRO A 37 -8.39 -13.55 15.33
CA PRO A 37 -9.68 -13.85 14.72
C PRO A 37 -9.99 -12.89 13.55
N LEU A 38 -11.10 -13.16 12.86
CA LEU A 38 -11.75 -12.25 11.92
C LEU A 38 -12.04 -10.92 12.62
N VAL A 39 -11.08 -9.99 12.67
CA VAL A 39 -11.38 -8.59 12.99
C VAL A 39 -12.27 -8.13 11.86
N ARG A 40 -13.58 -8.24 12.03
CA ARG A 40 -14.55 -7.86 11.00
C ARG A 40 -14.73 -6.35 11.15
N LEU A 41 -14.54 -5.61 10.06
CA LEU A 41 -14.94 -4.21 10.07
C LEU A 41 -16.45 -4.09 10.22
N TYR A 42 -16.88 -3.03 10.89
CA TYR A 42 -18.28 -2.68 11.05
C TYR A 42 -18.61 -1.38 10.32
N PRO A 43 -18.48 -1.32 8.97
CA PRO A 43 -18.72 -0.11 8.20
C PRO A 43 -20.19 0.32 8.19
N ALA A 44 -21.12 -0.54 8.64
CA ALA A 44 -22.54 -0.21 8.78
C ALA A 44 -22.78 1.00 9.72
N ILE A 45 -21.83 1.35 10.59
CA ILE A 45 -21.92 2.59 11.38
C ILE A 45 -21.89 3.85 10.52
N LEU A 46 -21.27 3.79 9.33
CA LEU A 46 -21.20 4.91 8.39
C LEU A 46 -22.54 5.20 7.71
N SER A 47 -23.51 4.28 7.79
CA SER A 47 -24.87 4.50 7.29
C SER A 47 -25.84 4.98 8.38
N ALA A 48 -25.37 5.17 9.61
CA ALA A 48 -26.24 5.57 10.72
C ALA A 48 -26.71 7.03 10.59
N ASN A 49 -25.80 7.97 10.33
CA ASN A 49 -26.13 9.37 10.05
C ASN A 49 -25.01 10.09 9.27
N GLN A 50 -25.27 11.33 8.83
CA GLN A 50 -24.30 12.12 8.04
C GLN A 50 -23.03 12.48 8.83
N GLN A 51 -23.14 12.70 10.14
CA GLN A 51 -22.01 13.04 10.98
C GLN A 51 -21.06 11.85 11.15
N THR A 52 -21.57 10.66 11.46
CA THR A 52 -20.78 9.43 11.55
C THR A 52 -20.19 9.06 10.20
N HIS A 53 -20.91 9.30 9.12
CA HIS A 53 -20.41 9.14 7.77
C HIS A 53 -19.21 10.06 7.51
N ALA A 54 -19.33 11.36 7.81
CA ALA A 54 -18.27 12.34 7.59
C ALA A 54 -17.03 12.09 8.45
N GLU A 55 -17.22 11.73 9.73
CA GLU A 55 -16.13 11.47 10.68
C GLU A 55 -15.43 10.12 10.39
N GLY A 56 -16.19 9.07 10.07
CA GLY A 56 -15.65 7.71 9.91
C GLY A 56 -15.12 7.38 8.50
N THR A 57 -15.62 8.00 7.44
CA THR A 57 -15.19 7.73 6.06
C THR A 57 -13.68 7.94 5.84
N PRO A 58 -13.06 9.05 6.30
CA PRO A 58 -11.60 9.22 6.20
C PRO A 58 -10.82 8.15 6.97
N ILE A 59 -11.33 7.70 8.12
CA ILE A 59 -10.68 6.65 8.91
C ILE A 59 -10.67 5.34 8.13
N LEU A 60 -11.80 4.97 7.51
CA LEU A 60 -11.89 3.74 6.73
C LEU A 60 -10.98 3.76 5.49
N TYR A 61 -11.05 4.80 4.67
CA TYR A 61 -10.40 4.77 3.35
C TYR A 61 -8.96 5.29 3.34
N THR A 62 -8.58 6.18 4.25
CA THR A 62 -7.24 6.80 4.23
C THR A 62 -6.26 6.09 5.17
N LYS A 63 -6.72 5.57 6.31
CA LYS A 63 -5.81 4.93 7.29
C LYS A 63 -5.60 3.44 7.04
N ASN A 64 -6.55 2.74 6.42
CA ASN A 64 -6.39 1.32 6.10
C ASN A 64 -5.47 1.09 4.91
N MET A 65 -4.77 -0.03 4.94
CA MET A 65 -4.00 -0.55 3.81
C MET A 65 -4.88 -1.45 2.94
N PHE A 66 -4.95 -1.15 1.65
CA PHE A 66 -5.73 -1.86 0.66
C PHE A 66 -4.85 -2.73 -0.24
N LEU A 67 -5.30 -3.94 -0.52
CA LEU A 67 -4.72 -4.81 -1.53
C LEU A 67 -5.04 -4.27 -2.93
N ALA A 68 -4.00 -3.99 -3.71
CA ALA A 68 -4.15 -3.68 -5.12
C ALA A 68 -4.55 -4.94 -5.90
N HIS A 69 -5.36 -4.77 -6.94
CA HIS A 69 -5.68 -5.87 -7.84
C HIS A 69 -4.49 -6.19 -8.74
N THR A 70 -4.25 -7.47 -9.03
CA THR A 70 -3.09 -7.90 -9.85
C THR A 70 -3.09 -7.29 -11.26
N MET A 71 -4.27 -7.10 -11.87
CA MET A 71 -4.40 -6.50 -13.21
C MET A 71 -4.82 -5.03 -13.22
N LEU A 72 -5.62 -4.61 -12.22
CA LEU A 72 -6.28 -3.28 -12.22
C LEU A 72 -5.66 -2.32 -11.20
N LEU A 73 -4.66 -2.79 -10.44
CA LEU A 73 -3.88 -2.02 -9.49
C LEU A 73 -4.76 -1.21 -8.53
N ALA A 74 -4.61 0.12 -8.53
CA ALA A 74 -5.34 1.06 -7.67
C ALA A 74 -6.80 1.30 -8.11
N SER A 75 -7.20 0.89 -9.32
CA SER A 75 -8.58 1.07 -9.82
C SER A 75 -9.59 0.10 -9.19
N PHE A 76 -9.11 -1.00 -8.60
CA PHE A 76 -9.97 -2.03 -8.02
C PHE A 76 -9.45 -2.57 -6.68
N PRO A 77 -9.29 -1.69 -5.67
CA PRO A 77 -8.67 -2.06 -4.41
C PRO A 77 -9.61 -2.93 -3.57
N ARG A 78 -9.02 -3.84 -2.80
CA ARG A 78 -9.73 -4.70 -1.85
C ARG A 78 -9.14 -4.49 -0.47
N LEU A 79 -9.97 -4.47 0.56
CA LEU A 79 -9.43 -4.34 1.91
C LEU A 79 -8.70 -5.62 2.34
N ARG A 80 -9.34 -6.78 2.17
CA ARG A 80 -8.73 -8.11 2.37
C ARG A 80 -9.20 -9.02 1.24
N SER A 81 -8.55 -10.19 1.10
CA SER A 81 -8.90 -11.18 0.06
C SER A 81 -10.35 -11.65 0.13
N TRP A 82 -10.94 -11.67 1.33
CA TRP A 82 -12.34 -12.07 1.58
C TRP A 82 -13.35 -10.93 1.51
N TYR A 83 -12.92 -9.66 1.37
CA TYR A 83 -13.85 -8.55 1.16
C TYR A 83 -14.07 -8.31 -0.34
N PRO A 84 -15.28 -7.87 -0.73
CA PRO A 84 -15.49 -7.42 -2.09
C PRO A 84 -14.64 -6.17 -2.37
N PRO A 85 -14.22 -5.98 -3.63
CA PRO A 85 -13.56 -4.75 -4.07
C PRO A 85 -14.41 -3.51 -3.83
N VAL A 86 -13.73 -2.40 -3.56
CA VAL A 86 -14.35 -1.08 -3.46
C VAL A 86 -14.75 -0.64 -4.87
N ARG A 87 -16.05 -0.49 -5.11
CA ARG A 87 -16.61 -0.12 -6.43
C ARG A 87 -16.94 1.36 -6.53
N GLU A 88 -17.05 2.03 -5.39
CA GLU A 88 -17.49 3.42 -5.31
C GLU A 88 -16.35 4.36 -5.74
N ARG A 89 -16.56 5.12 -6.82
CA ARG A 89 -15.51 5.97 -7.41
C ARG A 89 -15.17 7.18 -6.56
N SER A 90 -16.11 7.68 -5.77
CA SER A 90 -15.95 8.85 -4.89
C SER A 90 -14.88 8.63 -3.82
N VAL A 91 -14.70 7.38 -3.38
CA VAL A 91 -13.77 7.03 -2.30
C VAL A 91 -12.40 6.59 -2.80
N LEU A 92 -12.26 6.18 -4.07
CA LEU A 92 -10.97 5.73 -4.62
C LEU A 92 -9.83 6.76 -4.45
N PRO A 93 -10.03 8.07 -4.69
CA PRO A 93 -8.98 9.07 -4.49
C PRO A 93 -8.52 9.22 -3.02
N ARG A 94 -9.32 8.74 -2.06
CA ARG A 94 -9.00 8.77 -0.63
C ARG A 94 -8.11 7.60 -0.21
N ILE A 95 -8.05 6.55 -1.03
CA ILE A 95 -7.22 5.37 -0.79
C ILE A 95 -5.82 5.68 -1.29
N ARG A 96 -4.90 5.88 -0.34
CA ARG A 96 -3.50 6.23 -0.63
C ARG A 96 -2.50 5.22 -0.04
N ARG A 97 -2.99 4.10 0.50
CA ARG A 97 -2.16 3.08 1.15
C ARG A 97 -2.41 1.74 0.49
N PHE A 98 -1.42 1.24 -0.22
CA PHE A 98 -1.55 0.05 -1.05
C PHE A 98 -0.57 -1.04 -0.66
N HIS A 99 -1.03 -2.28 -0.76
CA HIS A 99 -0.21 -3.47 -0.72
C HIS A 99 -0.40 -4.25 -2.02
N VAL A 100 0.68 -4.42 -2.77
CA VAL A 100 0.74 -5.13 -4.04
C VAL A 100 1.49 -6.43 -3.85
N ARG A 101 1.00 -7.52 -4.44
CA ARG A 101 1.70 -8.80 -4.48
C ARG A 101 2.22 -9.03 -5.89
N VAL A 102 3.53 -9.18 -6.03
CA VAL A 102 4.23 -9.36 -7.30
C VAL A 102 4.86 -10.75 -7.30
N ARG A 103 4.63 -11.49 -8.38
CA ARG A 103 5.28 -12.79 -8.61
C ARG A 103 6.47 -12.58 -9.52
N LEU A 104 7.66 -13.03 -9.11
CA LEU A 104 8.88 -12.85 -9.89
C LEU A 104 8.99 -13.83 -11.08
N ASP A 105 8.49 -15.06 -10.92
CA ASP A 105 8.64 -16.10 -11.97
C ASP A 105 7.67 -15.93 -13.16
N CYS A 106 6.94 -14.82 -13.23
CA CYS A 106 5.97 -14.57 -14.29
C CYS A 106 6.06 -13.12 -14.73
N ASP A 107 5.82 -12.90 -16.01
CA ASP A 107 5.67 -11.56 -16.53
C ASP A 107 4.51 -10.85 -15.81
N PRO A 108 4.72 -9.61 -15.33
CA PRO A 108 3.67 -8.85 -14.68
C PRO A 108 2.52 -8.62 -15.65
N THR A 109 1.29 -8.75 -15.16
CA THR A 109 0.08 -8.59 -15.99
C THR A 109 -0.27 -7.13 -16.29
N PHE A 110 0.60 -6.19 -15.92
CA PHE A 110 0.39 -4.76 -16.02
C PHE A 110 1.66 -4.04 -16.46
N ASP A 111 1.48 -2.96 -17.21
CA ASP A 111 2.58 -2.18 -17.78
C ASP A 111 3.17 -1.19 -16.76
N ALA A 112 4.42 -0.78 -17.02
CA ALA A 112 5.11 0.22 -16.20
C ALA A 112 4.34 1.56 -16.13
N GLY A 113 3.68 1.95 -17.23
CA GLY A 113 2.84 3.16 -17.27
C GLY A 113 1.62 3.04 -16.35
N ALA A 114 0.99 1.87 -16.29
CA ALA A 114 -0.14 1.62 -15.41
C ALA A 114 0.27 1.63 -13.93
N ALA A 115 1.43 1.04 -13.59
CA ALA A 115 1.99 1.09 -12.24
C ALA A 115 2.32 2.53 -11.81
N THR A 116 2.92 3.30 -12.71
CA THR A 116 3.25 4.71 -12.46
C THR A 116 1.99 5.53 -12.20
N ALA A 117 0.96 5.38 -13.03
CA ALA A 117 -0.30 6.10 -12.87
C ALA A 117 -1.06 5.69 -11.59
N ALA A 118 -0.95 4.42 -11.18
CA ALA A 118 -1.67 3.88 -10.04
C ALA A 118 -1.02 4.23 -8.68
N PHE A 119 0.32 4.28 -8.63
CA PHE A 119 1.04 4.36 -7.36
C PHE A 119 1.86 5.63 -7.16
N SER A 120 1.98 6.52 -8.15
CA SER A 120 2.70 7.78 -7.93
C SER A 120 1.93 8.69 -6.99
N GLY A 121 2.64 9.31 -6.03
CA GLY A 121 2.05 10.21 -5.05
C GLY A 121 1.25 9.54 -3.91
N VAL A 122 1.32 8.22 -3.75
CA VAL A 122 0.62 7.52 -2.66
C VAL A 122 1.34 7.68 -1.32
N ASP A 123 0.60 7.52 -0.22
CA ASP A 123 1.15 7.72 1.14
C ASP A 123 2.00 6.53 1.59
N GLU A 124 1.57 5.30 1.27
CA GLU A 124 2.25 4.08 1.68
C GLU A 124 2.12 3.03 0.57
N LEU A 125 3.24 2.50 0.09
CA LEU A 125 3.28 1.42 -0.88
C LEU A 125 4.09 0.25 -0.35
N VAL A 126 3.42 -0.88 -0.15
CA VAL A 126 4.03 -2.12 0.25
C VAL A 126 4.04 -3.08 -0.95
N VAL A 127 5.23 -3.49 -1.38
CA VAL A 127 5.40 -4.45 -2.48
C VAL A 127 5.89 -5.76 -1.89
N GLU A 128 5.01 -6.75 -1.88
CA GLU A 128 5.32 -8.09 -1.48
C GLU A 128 5.73 -8.92 -2.68
N VAL A 129 6.95 -9.42 -2.64
CA VAL A 129 7.57 -10.18 -3.72
C VAL A 129 7.61 -11.66 -3.35
N TRP A 130 7.15 -12.52 -4.26
CA TRP A 130 7.19 -13.96 -4.05
C TRP A 130 7.59 -14.72 -5.32
N GLN A 131 8.21 -15.87 -5.13
CA GLN A 131 8.58 -16.83 -6.17
C GLN A 131 8.20 -18.25 -5.73
N ALA A 132 7.84 -19.09 -6.69
CA ALA A 132 7.51 -20.49 -6.51
C ALA A 132 8.76 -21.35 -6.29
N VAL A 133 9.89 -20.97 -6.89
CA VAL A 133 11.18 -21.66 -6.77
C VAL A 133 12.19 -20.74 -6.08
N PHE A 134 12.94 -21.26 -5.12
CA PHE A 134 13.97 -20.48 -4.41
C PHE A 134 15.08 -20.05 -5.38
N GLN A 135 15.32 -18.74 -5.49
CA GLN A 135 16.29 -18.13 -6.42
C GLN A 135 16.04 -18.50 -7.89
N GLY A 136 14.77 -18.72 -8.27
CA GLY A 136 14.41 -19.06 -9.63
C GLY A 136 14.29 -17.86 -10.58
N ALA A 137 14.08 -16.67 -10.04
CA ALA A 137 13.80 -15.47 -10.81
C ALA A 137 14.61 -14.25 -10.33
N ASP A 138 14.91 -13.35 -11.28
CA ASP A 138 15.62 -12.10 -11.06
C ASP A 138 14.64 -10.92 -10.83
N HIS A 139 15.17 -9.71 -10.67
CA HIS A 139 14.44 -8.47 -10.40
C HIS A 139 13.64 -7.91 -11.60
N ASP A 140 13.61 -8.58 -12.76
CA ASP A 140 12.97 -8.07 -13.98
C ASP A 140 11.49 -7.70 -13.79
N ALA A 141 10.73 -8.49 -13.03
CA ALA A 141 9.32 -8.21 -12.76
C ALA A 141 9.09 -6.94 -11.92
N LEU A 142 10.11 -6.44 -11.20
CA LEU A 142 10.05 -5.21 -10.42
C LEU A 142 10.30 -3.95 -11.25
N ARG A 143 10.86 -4.10 -12.46
CA ARG A 143 11.18 -2.97 -13.35
C ARG A 143 9.95 -2.14 -13.73
N VAL A 144 8.75 -2.74 -13.72
CA VAL A 144 7.49 -2.02 -13.94
C VAL A 144 7.25 -0.89 -12.94
N PHE A 145 7.87 -0.95 -11.75
CA PHE A 145 7.73 0.09 -10.75
C PHE A 145 8.81 1.17 -10.81
N GLU A 146 9.80 1.05 -11.69
CA GLU A 146 10.90 2.03 -11.82
C GLU A 146 10.41 3.43 -12.19
N GLY A 147 9.19 3.59 -12.71
CA GLY A 147 8.57 4.87 -13.03
C GLY A 147 7.78 5.53 -11.89
N VAL A 148 7.49 4.80 -10.80
CA VAL A 148 6.68 5.30 -9.68
C VAL A 148 7.48 6.33 -8.87
N ARG A 149 6.90 7.50 -8.57
CA ARG A 149 7.57 8.60 -7.84
C ARG A 149 6.68 9.21 -6.76
N GLY A 150 7.30 9.91 -5.81
CA GLY A 150 6.61 10.70 -4.77
C GLY A 150 5.82 9.86 -3.77
N VAL A 151 6.27 8.63 -3.49
CA VAL A 151 5.66 7.78 -2.48
C VAL A 151 6.23 8.12 -1.10
N ARG A 152 5.38 8.42 -0.12
CA ARG A 152 5.87 8.86 1.20
C ARG A 152 6.55 7.75 2.00
N ASP A 153 5.99 6.55 2.01
CA ASP A 153 6.59 5.37 2.63
C ASP A 153 6.54 4.18 1.68
N VAL A 154 7.68 3.50 1.53
CA VAL A 154 7.84 2.39 0.58
C VAL A 154 8.49 1.25 1.32
N LYS A 155 7.93 0.05 1.18
CA LYS A 155 8.50 -1.17 1.74
C LYS A 155 8.39 -2.31 0.75
N ILE A 156 9.52 -2.83 0.32
CA ILE A 156 9.60 -4.00 -0.55
C ILE A 156 10.15 -5.17 0.28
N TYR A 157 9.44 -6.29 0.29
CA TYR A 157 9.88 -7.46 1.07
C TYR A 157 9.49 -8.79 0.42
N GLY A 158 10.08 -9.87 0.92
CA GLY A 158 9.73 -11.24 0.55
C GLY A 158 10.92 -12.00 -0.03
N SER A 159 10.78 -12.50 -1.25
CA SER A 159 11.82 -13.25 -1.94
C SER A 159 12.86 -12.33 -2.62
N THR A 160 13.47 -11.43 -1.85
CA THR A 160 14.44 -10.43 -2.35
C THR A 160 15.90 -10.87 -2.31
N ARG A 161 16.17 -12.13 -1.92
CA ARG A 161 17.53 -12.65 -1.78
C ARG A 161 18.25 -12.72 -3.12
N GLY A 162 19.32 -11.96 -3.29
CA GLY A 162 20.16 -11.94 -4.49
C GLY A 162 20.13 -10.62 -5.29
N PHE A 163 19.24 -9.69 -4.96
CA PHE A 163 19.14 -8.37 -5.60
C PHE A 163 18.73 -7.28 -4.59
N GLU A 164 19.16 -7.43 -3.34
CA GLU A 164 18.83 -6.50 -2.24
C GLU A 164 19.26 -5.06 -2.54
N GLU A 165 20.40 -4.87 -3.21
CA GLU A 165 20.87 -3.54 -3.64
C GLU A 165 19.89 -2.87 -4.61
N TYR A 166 19.33 -3.64 -5.55
CA TYR A 166 18.30 -3.15 -6.47
C TYR A 166 17.03 -2.76 -5.73
N VAL A 167 16.62 -3.56 -4.73
CA VAL A 167 15.44 -3.25 -3.90
C VAL A 167 15.63 -1.93 -3.16
N HIS A 168 16.77 -1.74 -2.50
CA HIS A 168 17.07 -0.49 -1.80
C HIS A 168 17.07 0.71 -2.74
N TRP A 169 17.72 0.58 -3.90
CA TRP A 169 17.70 1.62 -4.93
C TRP A 169 16.27 1.94 -5.40
N LEU A 170 15.44 0.92 -5.63
CA LEU A 170 14.07 1.09 -6.09
C LEU A 170 13.20 1.79 -5.03
N GLU A 171 13.35 1.43 -3.75
CA GLU A 171 12.68 2.13 -2.65
C GLU A 171 13.03 3.62 -2.61
N ASP A 172 14.32 3.96 -2.76
CA ASP A 172 14.78 5.34 -2.76
C ASP A 172 14.25 6.10 -3.97
N VAL A 173 14.27 5.47 -5.15
CA VAL A 173 13.73 6.04 -6.39
C VAL A 173 12.24 6.32 -6.27
N MET A 174 11.47 5.43 -5.65
CA MET A 174 10.03 5.64 -5.42
C MET A 174 9.73 6.76 -4.43
N ARG A 175 10.58 6.93 -3.41
CA ARG A 175 10.48 8.02 -2.43
C ARG A 175 10.87 9.38 -3.00
N CYS A 176 11.72 9.40 -4.03
CA CYS A 176 12.07 10.65 -4.71
C CYS A 176 10.85 11.24 -5.42
N ASP A 177 10.64 12.54 -5.21
CA ASP A 177 9.69 13.31 -6.00
C ASP A 177 10.20 13.49 -7.44
N ALA A 178 9.27 13.57 -8.40
CA ALA A 178 9.61 13.83 -9.80
C ALA A 178 10.23 15.22 -10.02
N ASP A 179 9.95 16.17 -9.12
CA ASP A 179 10.58 17.48 -9.07
C ASP A 179 11.64 17.49 -7.98
N GLY A 180 12.91 17.58 -8.37
CA GLY A 180 14.05 17.68 -7.45
C GLY A 180 13.93 18.89 -6.53
N GLY A 181 13.38 18.68 -5.32
CA GLY A 181 13.15 19.71 -4.31
C GLY A 181 13.77 19.34 -2.96
N LYS A 182 15.11 19.31 -2.88
CA LYS A 182 15.97 19.38 -1.68
C LYS A 182 15.48 18.73 -0.37
N ARG A 183 16.13 17.61 -0.02
CA ARG A 183 16.83 17.27 1.27
C ARG A 183 17.17 15.77 1.16
N THR A 184 18.40 15.29 1.12
CA THR A 184 19.65 15.71 1.79
C THR A 184 20.84 15.19 0.95
N GLU A 185 22.00 15.79 1.17
CA GLU A 185 23.20 15.74 0.33
C GLU A 185 23.77 14.34 0.01
N ALA A 186 24.13 14.19 -1.26
CA ALA A 186 25.33 13.55 -1.79
C ALA A 186 25.77 12.18 -1.24
N VAL A 187 25.44 11.12 -1.98
CA VAL A 187 26.42 10.09 -2.34
C VAL A 187 26.30 9.82 -3.83
N GLU A 188 27.08 10.57 -4.60
CA GLU A 188 27.46 10.16 -5.95
C GLU A 188 28.29 8.89 -5.84
N ARG A 189 27.78 7.76 -6.34
CA ARG A 189 28.59 6.58 -6.67
C ARG A 189 27.93 5.74 -7.76
N ARG A 190 28.41 6.02 -8.98
CA ARG A 190 28.74 5.08 -10.08
C ARG A 190 27.71 3.99 -10.42
N ARG A 191 27.11 4.16 -11.60
CA ARG A 191 26.60 3.07 -12.45
C ARG A 191 27.68 1.96 -12.53
N PRO A 192 27.39 0.68 -12.22
CA PRO A 192 28.28 -0.39 -12.64
C PRO A 192 28.12 -0.56 -14.16
N SER A 193 29.08 0.00 -14.89
CA SER A 193 29.32 -0.30 -16.29
C SER A 193 29.69 -1.78 -16.43
N LEU A 194 28.77 -2.57 -16.97
CA LEU A 194 29.04 -3.91 -17.47
C LEU A 194 30.02 -3.81 -18.64
N THR A 195 31.27 -4.24 -18.47
CA THR A 195 32.18 -4.50 -19.60
C THR A 195 33.14 -5.65 -19.28
N MET A 196 32.79 -6.80 -19.85
CA MET A 196 33.59 -7.87 -20.48
C MET A 196 34.85 -8.42 -19.80
N LYS A 197 34.98 -9.75 -19.85
CA LYS A 197 35.97 -10.41 -20.72
C LYS A 197 35.64 -11.90 -20.93
N PHE A 198 35.30 -12.24 -22.17
CA PHE A 198 35.62 -13.54 -22.77
C PHE A 198 37.13 -13.72 -22.71
N ASN A 199 37.60 -14.92 -22.36
CA ASN A 199 38.91 -15.39 -22.77
C ASN A 199 38.82 -16.88 -23.11
N ALA A 200 39.59 -17.20 -24.15
CA ALA A 200 39.75 -18.45 -24.90
C ALA A 200 39.84 -19.74 -24.06
#